data_AF-A0A2M8TGL0-F1
#
_entry.id   AF-A0A2M8TGL0-F1
#
_cell.length_a   1.000
_cell.length_b   1.000
_cell.length_c   1.000
_cell.angle_alpha   90.00
_cell.angle_beta   90.00
_cell.angle_gamma   90.00
#
_symmetry.space_group_name_H-M   'P 1'
#
loop_
_entity.id
_entity.type
_entity.pdbx_description
1 polymer ?
#
loop_
_entity_poly.entity_id
_entity_poly.type
_entity_poly.pdbx_seq_one_letter_code
_entity_poly.pdbx_strand_id
1 'polypeptide(L)'
;MKVIIIGGGWSGAAAAIAAKKAGADEVSIYEKTDMILGLGNVGGIMRNNGRYTAAEELIAMGAGDLINITDANTRHKNVDFPGHEHAPLIILQHRLNLKLIF
;
A
#
# COMPACT_ATOMS: atom_id res chain seq x y z
N MET A 1 15.72 4.76 18.47
CA MET A 1 16.13 5.04 17.07
C MET A 1 15.13 5.99 16.41
N LYS A 2 15.62 7.06 15.77
CA LYS A 2 14.82 7.96 14.90
C LYS A 2 15.03 7.58 13.44
N VAL A 3 13.95 7.40 12.68
CA VAL A 3 13.98 7.05 11.26
C VAL A 3 13.30 8.14 10.45
N ILE A 4 14.03 8.66 9.45
CA ILE A 4 13.53 9.69 8.53
C ILE A 4 13.30 9.04 7.16
N ILE A 5 12.10 9.21 6.62
CA ILE A 5 11.69 8.69 5.33
C ILE A 5 11.35 9.87 4.43
N ILE A 6 11.99 9.93 3.26
CA ILE A 6 11.76 10.97 2.27
C ILE A 6 10.93 10.39 1.13
N GLY A 7 9.69 10.88 1.01
CA GLY A 7 8.68 10.38 0.10
C GLY A 7 7.64 9.50 0.80
N GLY A 8 6.37 9.87 0.67
CA GLY A 8 5.19 9.20 1.19
C GLY A 8 4.48 8.31 0.17
N GLY A 9 5.17 7.82 -0.85
CA GLY A 9 4.62 6.84 -1.80
C GLY A 9 4.39 5.46 -1.16
N TRP A 10 4.05 4.46 -1.98
CA TRP A 10 3.85 3.07 -1.53
C TRP A 10 5.05 2.51 -0.74
N SER A 11 6.26 2.71 -1.26
CA SER A 11 7.50 2.26 -0.60
C SER A 11 7.78 3.02 0.69
N GLY A 12 7.53 4.34 0.72
CA GLY A 12 7.73 5.18 1.91
C GLY A 12 6.79 4.82 3.05
N ALA A 13 5.50 4.60 2.74
CA ALA A 13 4.52 4.13 3.70
C ALA A 13 4.87 2.72 4.23
N ALA A 14 5.28 1.79 3.34
CA ALA A 14 5.73 0.47 3.75
C ALA A 14 6.97 0.53 4.66
N ALA A 15 7.94 1.38 4.32
CA ALA A 15 9.15 1.58 5.11
C ALA A 15 8.83 2.16 6.49
N ALA A 16 7.86 3.07 6.59
CA ALA A 16 7.45 3.66 7.87
C ALA A 16 6.83 2.62 8.79
N ILE A 17 5.94 1.79 8.25
CA ILE A 17 5.32 0.68 8.99
C ILE A 17 6.41 -0.30 9.46
N ALA A 18 7.31 -0.70 8.55
CA ALA A 18 8.40 -1.62 8.88
C ALA A 18 9.33 -1.06 9.96
N ALA A 19 9.73 0.22 9.85
CA ALA A 19 10.56 0.89 10.85
C ALA A 19 9.88 0.92 12.23
N LYS A 20 8.57 1.20 12.27
CA LYS A 20 7.82 1.23 13.53
C LYS A 20 7.72 -0.17 14.15
N LYS A 21 7.42 -1.20 13.35
CA LYS A 21 7.39 -2.60 13.79
C LYS A 21 8.75 -3.10 14.28
N ALA A 22 9.84 -2.61 13.70
CA ALA A 22 11.20 -2.91 14.13
C ALA A 22 11.62 -2.20 15.44
N GLY A 23 10.72 -1.42 16.06
CA GLY A 23 10.99 -0.76 17.34
C GLY A 23 11.62 0.63 17.22
N ALA A 24 11.46 1.31 16.10
CA ALA A 24 11.84 2.72 16.03
C ALA A 24 10.97 3.56 16.99
N ASP A 25 11.62 4.40 17.81
CA ASP A 25 10.96 5.28 18.77
C ASP A 25 10.18 6.36 18.01
N GLU A 26 10.83 6.98 17.03
CA GLU A 26 10.29 8.06 16.20
C GLU A 26 10.46 7.71 14.71
N VAL A 27 9.38 7.85 13.95
CA VAL A 27 9.36 7.69 12.48
C VAL A 27 8.75 8.94 11.89
N SER A 28 9.47 9.64 11.02
CA SER A 28 8.99 10.84 10.33
C SER A 28 8.98 10.62 8.83
N ILE A 29 7.84 10.90 8.18
CA ILE A 29 7.70 10.89 6.72
C ILE A 29 7.67 12.33 6.23
N TYR A 30 8.58 12.69 5.34
CA TYR A 30 8.57 13.95 4.63
C TYR A 30 8.10 13.74 3.21
N GLU A 31 6.89 14.20 2.92
CA GLU A 31 6.27 14.15 1.59
C GLU A 31 6.05 15.57 1.09
N LYS A 32 6.22 15.79 -0.21
CA LYS A 32 6.01 17.10 -0.83
C LYS A 32 4.54 17.51 -0.81
N THR A 33 3.63 16.53 -0.82
CA THR A 33 2.18 16.75 -0.83
C THR A 33 1.54 16.40 0.51
N ASP A 34 0.34 16.93 0.76
CA ASP A 34 -0.46 16.57 1.95
C ASP A 34 -1.17 15.20 1.82
N MET A 35 -0.63 14.30 0.99
CA MET A 35 -1.21 12.98 0.69
C MET A 35 -0.15 11.89 0.66
N ILE A 36 -0.44 10.75 1.31
CA ILE A 36 0.35 9.52 1.25
C ILE A 36 -0.17 8.63 0.11
N LEU A 37 0.65 7.69 -0.38
CA LEU A 37 0.40 6.72 -1.47
C LEU A 37 0.32 7.27 -2.89
N GLY A 38 0.17 8.60 -3.09
CA GLY A 38 0.11 9.23 -4.40
C GLY A 38 -1.01 8.65 -5.28
N LEU A 39 -0.66 8.06 -6.43
CA LEU A 39 -1.61 7.42 -7.36
C LEU A 39 -2.41 6.27 -6.73
N GLY A 40 -1.93 5.69 -5.62
CA GLY A 40 -2.71 4.72 -4.86
C GLY A 40 -4.08 5.24 -4.43
N ASN A 41 -4.23 6.56 -4.24
CA ASN A 41 -5.51 7.17 -3.88
C ASN A 41 -6.53 7.15 -5.00
N VAL A 42 -6.11 7.09 -6.27
CA VAL A 42 -7.00 7.12 -7.44
C VAL A 42 -7.51 5.71 -7.76
N GLY A 43 -6.70 4.70 -7.49
CA GLY A 43 -7.02 3.28 -7.69
C GLY A 43 -5.89 2.54 -8.39
N GLY A 44 -6.08 1.23 -8.57
CA GLY A 44 -5.07 0.40 -9.22
C GLY A 44 -5.47 -1.07 -9.33
N ILE A 45 -4.58 -1.85 -9.95
CA ILE A 45 -4.70 -3.31 -10.03
C ILE A 45 -3.58 -3.90 -9.18
N MET A 46 -3.93 -4.43 -8.00
CA MET A 46 -2.96 -4.86 -6.99
C MET A 46 -2.57 -6.34 -7.11
N ARG A 47 -3.48 -7.20 -7.61
CA ARG A 47 -3.22 -8.64 -7.77
C ARG A 47 -3.30 -9.08 -9.25
N ASN A 48 -2.46 -8.53 -10.11
CA ASN A 48 -2.28 -9.08 -11.47
C ASN A 48 -1.08 -10.02 -11.54
N ASN A 49 -0.87 -10.70 -12.68
CA ASN A 49 0.17 -11.72 -12.86
C ASN A 49 1.56 -11.32 -12.34
N GLY A 50 1.96 -10.05 -12.48
CA GLY A 50 3.25 -9.57 -11.96
C GLY A 50 3.20 -9.15 -10.49
N ARG A 51 2.15 -8.45 -10.06
CA ARG A 51 2.05 -7.91 -8.69
C ARG A 51 1.58 -8.92 -7.67
N TYR A 52 0.89 -9.98 -8.10
CA TYR A 52 0.43 -11.05 -7.22
C TYR A 52 1.62 -11.72 -6.53
N THR A 53 2.62 -12.16 -7.30
CA THR A 53 3.83 -12.81 -6.76
C THR A 53 4.56 -11.89 -5.78
N ALA A 54 4.82 -10.64 -6.19
CA ALA A 54 5.49 -9.67 -5.31
C ALA A 54 4.69 -9.40 -4.02
N ALA A 55 3.36 -9.38 -4.10
CA ALA A 55 2.49 -9.21 -2.93
C ALA A 55 2.56 -10.41 -1.98
N GLU A 56 2.57 -11.63 -2.50
CA GLU A 56 2.72 -12.85 -1.68
C GLU A 56 4.10 -12.94 -1.04
N GLU A 57 5.16 -12.55 -1.75
CA GLU A 57 6.52 -12.45 -1.19
C GLU A 57 6.58 -11.42 -0.05
N LEU A 58 5.99 -10.24 -0.23
CA LEU A 58 5.92 -9.21 0.81
C LEU A 58 5.15 -9.70 2.05
N ILE A 59 4.03 -10.41 1.85
CA ILE A 59 3.26 -11.00 2.95
C ILE A 59 4.11 -12.02 3.71
N ALA A 60 4.78 -12.93 3.00
CA ALA A 60 5.62 -13.96 3.61
C ALA A 60 6.80 -13.37 4.40
N MET A 61 7.34 -12.23 3.96
CA MET A 61 8.40 -11.48 4.67
C MET A 61 7.88 -10.63 5.85
N GLY A 62 6.58 -10.63 6.15
CA GLY A 62 5.99 -9.85 7.23
C GLY A 62 5.71 -8.37 6.89
N ALA A 63 5.82 -7.99 5.62
CA ALA A 63 5.55 -6.65 5.09
C ALA A 63 4.19 -6.54 4.38
N GLY A 64 3.25 -7.42 4.72
CA GLY A 64 1.93 -7.52 4.08
C GLY A 64 0.91 -6.44 4.44
N ASP A 65 1.22 -5.46 5.29
CA ASP A 65 0.23 -4.52 5.84
C ASP A 65 -0.53 -3.75 4.76
N LEU A 66 0.20 -3.09 3.86
CA LEU A 66 -0.41 -2.32 2.78
C LEU A 66 -1.13 -3.24 1.79
N ILE A 67 -0.60 -4.45 1.56
CA ILE A 67 -1.24 -5.45 0.69
C ILE A 67 -2.59 -5.87 1.28
N ASN A 68 -2.63 -6.24 2.55
CA ASN A 68 -3.86 -6.65 3.23
C ASN A 68 -4.89 -5.51 3.29
N ILE A 69 -4.45 -4.28 3.55
CA ILE A 69 -5.31 -3.09 3.48
C ILE A 69 -5.88 -2.95 2.06
N THR A 70 -5.07 -3.16 1.03
CA THR A 70 -5.55 -3.06 -0.35
C THR A 70 -6.54 -4.20 -0.68
N ASP A 71 -6.26 -5.43 -0.32
CA ASP A 71 -7.17 -6.56 -0.57
C ASP A 71 -8.52 -6.38 0.13
N ALA A 72 -8.52 -5.81 1.34
CA ALA A 72 -9.72 -5.49 2.11
C ALA A 72 -10.54 -4.34 1.49
N ASN A 73 -9.88 -3.37 0.87
CA ASN A 73 -10.54 -2.20 0.24
C ASN A 73 -10.80 -2.39 -1.26
N THR A 74 -10.40 -3.52 -1.84
CA THR A 74 -10.66 -3.89 -3.22
C THR A 74 -12.17 -4.07 -3.43
N ARG A 75 -12.75 -3.18 -4.26
CA ARG A 75 -14.19 -3.15 -4.54
C ARG A 75 -14.60 -4.18 -5.59
N HIS A 76 -13.81 -4.31 -6.65
CA HIS A 76 -14.11 -5.24 -7.73
C HIS A 76 -13.05 -6.34 -7.73
N LYS A 77 -13.50 -7.58 -7.63
CA LYS A 77 -12.66 -8.77 -7.61
C LYS A 77 -13.05 -9.62 -8.80
N ASN A 78 -12.09 -10.33 -9.39
CA ASN A 78 -12.31 -11.24 -10.52
C ASN A 78 -12.95 -10.55 -11.74
N VAL A 79 -12.40 -9.40 -12.14
CA VAL A 79 -12.82 -8.69 -13.35
C VAL A 79 -11.89 -9.06 -14.49
N ASP A 80 -12.46 -9.47 -15.62
CA ASP A 80 -11.69 -9.75 -16.83
C ASP A 80 -11.53 -8.49 -17.67
N PHE A 81 -10.29 -8.23 -18.09
CA PHE A 81 -9.94 -7.19 -19.04
C PHE A 81 -9.20 -7.83 -20.22
N PRO A 82 -9.19 -7.21 -21.42
CA PRO A 82 -8.39 -7.70 -22.53
C PRO A 82 -6.91 -7.87 -22.12
N GLY A 83 -6.43 -9.12 -22.07
CA GLY A 83 -5.07 -9.46 -21.62
C GLY A 83 -4.89 -9.77 -20.12
N HIS A 84 -5.96 -9.72 -19.32
CA HIS A 84 -5.94 -10.03 -17.89
C HIS A 84 -7.21 -10.78 -17.47
N GLU A 85 -7.10 -12.08 -17.24
CA GLU A 85 -8.16 -12.88 -16.60
C GLU A 85 -8.05 -12.71 -15.07
N HIS A 86 -9.18 -12.51 -14.38
CA HIS A 86 -9.30 -12.45 -12.91
C HIS A 86 -8.62 -11.27 -12.19
N ALA A 87 -8.53 -10.08 -12.80
CA ALA A 87 -7.91 -8.93 -12.16
C ALA A 87 -8.82 -8.30 -11.06
N PRO A 88 -8.31 -8.04 -9.85
CA PRO A 88 -8.99 -7.19 -8.88
C PRO A 88 -8.66 -5.71 -9.12
N LEU A 89 -9.70 -4.87 -9.10
CA LEU A 89 -9.62 -3.42 -9.17
C LEU A 89 -9.89 -2.80 -7.80
N ILE A 90 -8.94 -2.00 -7.32
CA ILE A 90 -9.07 -1.25 -6.08
C ILE A 90 -9.33 0.24 -6.35
N ILE A 91 -10.17 0.84 -5.50
CA ILE A 91 -10.36 2.29 -5.39
C ILE A 91 -10.23 2.63 -3.90
N LEU A 92 -9.14 3.28 -3.50
CA LEU A 92 -8.84 3.56 -2.08
C LEU A 92 -9.50 4.86 -1.56
N GLN A 93 -9.78 5.83 -2.43
CA GLN A 93 -10.19 7.19 -2.03
C GLN A 93 -11.48 7.26 -1.19
N HIS A 94 -12.43 6.35 -1.38
CA HIS A 94 -13.75 6.45 -0.75
C HIS A 94 -13.86 5.74 0.61
N ARG A 95 -12.82 5.00 1.06
CA ARG A 95 -12.88 4.15 2.26
C ARG A 95 -11.76 4.44 3.27
N LEU A 96 -10.59 4.91 2.82
CA LEU A 96 -9.48 5.22 3.70
C LEU A 96 -9.47 6.71 4.05
N ASN A 97 -10.04 7.05 5.20
CA ASN A 97 -9.77 8.32 5.85
C ASN A 97 -8.38 8.23 6.50
N LEU A 98 -7.33 8.25 5.67
CA LEU A 98 -5.91 8.06 6.05
C LEU A 98 -5.36 9.13 7.02
N LYS A 99 -6.18 10.12 7.39
CA LYS A 99 -5.90 11.07 8.49
C LYS A 99 -5.80 10.42 9.88
N LEU A 100 -6.09 9.12 10.02
CA LEU A 100 -6.18 8.42 11.30
C LEU A 100 -5.05 7.41 11.59
N ILE A 101 -4.02 7.30 10.73
CA ILE A 101 -2.97 6.26 10.89
C ILE A 101 -1.60 6.83 11.31
N PHE A 102 -1.47 8.14 11.50
CA PHE A 102 -0.30 8.75 12.15
C PHE A 102 -0.72 9.86 13.11
#